data_AF-A0A9X8E1B9-F1
#
_entry.id   AF-A0A9X8E1B9-F1
#
_cell.length_a   1.000
_cell.length_b   1.000
_cell.length_c   1.000
_cell.angle_alpha   90.00
_cell.angle_beta   90.00
_cell.angle_gamma   90.00
#
_symmetry.space_group_name_H-M   'P 1'
#
loop_
_entity.id
_entity.type
_entity.pdbx_description
1 polymer ?
#
loop_
_entity_poly.entity_id
_entity_poly.type
_entity_poly.pdbx_seq_one_letter_code
_entity_poly.pdbx_strand_id
1 'polypeptide(L)'
;TRTRYLKHVVHTQTDWEDHQLYLPKALPRINSVVRVERSAKYSYYENVCTVSYSQWTWGWPKWEKHIDWMALNGRYLMLYTQWSHRHAGINMPLAFTGQEKVWQSTFRKFNVSDTGLDKFFAGAAFLAWGRMGNLRGSWVKGPLPQQFIDDQFDLQVKILDRMREYGMIPALPGFAGHIPQEIATIYKNATISRSPNWGNFPDEFCCVYMLDPTDPLYTSIGQTFIAEQRRLYGYTSSLYQADTYNEMDPAQSDPAYLAKASKAVIDSMTLADPNAVWLMQGWLFLSEYWTNDRIQAYVGGVPDDKLIILDLYSEVVPIWQKTHNYFGKAWIYCVLHNFGGNMGLRGDLPTLAADPVAARIASNGTLIGIGLTMEGIFQNYVVYDLTLQMAWEAQPVDLITWLPEFVHSRYHIDDANVKHTWTTLLQSVYNVTKVFGGVTKSLATIRPHWKMVQDGFMGTKIVYDAKQVVVAWRSLVAAGTSSPELKLVDTYLHDVVDVTRQALSDLLYKHYQALERDFHNDHTPLKQVGSSRQNIHIS
;
A
#
# COMPACT_ATOMS: atom_id res chain seq x y z
N THR A 1 -2.56 -18.78 -18.65
CA THR A 1 -3.89 -19.45 -18.62
C THR A 1 -4.33 -19.72 -17.21
N ARG A 2 -3.45 -19.51 -16.23
CA ARG A 2 -3.45 -20.28 -15.01
C ARG A 2 -4.32 -19.64 -13.94
N THR A 3 -4.24 -18.35 -13.65
CA THR A 3 -5.05 -17.82 -12.53
C THR A 3 -6.54 -17.70 -12.82
N ARG A 4 -6.96 -17.22 -14.00
CA ARG A 4 -8.41 -17.17 -14.31
C ARG A 4 -9.01 -18.57 -14.30
N TYR A 5 -8.25 -19.55 -14.80
CA TYR A 5 -8.61 -20.95 -14.71
C TYR A 5 -8.69 -21.42 -13.25
N LEU A 6 -7.69 -21.11 -12.41
CA LEU A 6 -7.71 -21.45 -10.99
C LEU A 6 -8.92 -20.85 -10.27
N LYS A 7 -9.21 -19.55 -10.44
CA LYS A 7 -10.33 -18.88 -9.76
C LYS A 7 -11.71 -19.29 -10.30
N HIS A 8 -11.92 -19.27 -11.62
CA HIS A 8 -13.28 -19.43 -12.18
C HIS A 8 -13.60 -20.85 -12.67
N VAL A 9 -12.60 -21.73 -12.82
CA VAL A 9 -12.81 -23.11 -13.30
C VAL A 9 -12.46 -24.13 -12.22
N VAL A 10 -11.37 -23.91 -11.48
CA VAL A 10 -10.95 -24.79 -10.37
C VAL A 10 -11.53 -24.34 -9.03
N HIS A 11 -11.94 -23.07 -8.93
CA HIS A 11 -12.39 -22.43 -7.69
C HIS A 11 -11.34 -22.46 -6.58
N THR A 12 -10.15 -21.97 -6.89
CA THR A 12 -9.05 -21.81 -5.93
C THR A 12 -8.30 -20.49 -6.09
N GLN A 13 -7.72 -20.00 -4.99
CA GLN A 13 -6.97 -18.75 -4.94
C GLN A 13 -5.81 -18.83 -3.95
N THR A 14 -4.82 -17.95 -4.14
CA THR A 14 -3.70 -17.74 -3.23
C THR A 14 -3.83 -16.39 -2.56
N ASP A 15 -3.28 -16.24 -1.36
CA ASP A 15 -3.23 -14.99 -0.63
C ASP A 15 -1.83 -14.74 -0.04
N TRP A 16 -1.69 -13.71 0.79
CA TRP A 16 -0.41 -13.34 1.37
C TRP A 16 0.13 -14.35 2.38
N GLU A 17 -0.71 -15.20 2.96
CA GLU A 17 -0.30 -16.20 3.96
C GLU A 17 0.22 -17.51 3.35
N ASP A 18 0.30 -17.55 2.01
CA ASP A 18 0.76 -18.72 1.26
C ASP A 18 -0.10 -19.97 1.52
N HIS A 19 -1.40 -19.78 1.79
CA HIS A 19 -2.35 -20.89 1.94
C HIS A 19 -2.29 -21.82 0.71
N GLN A 20 -2.41 -23.13 0.96
CA GLN A 20 -2.27 -24.12 -0.09
C GLN A 20 -3.41 -24.02 -1.12
N LEU A 21 -3.05 -24.15 -2.41
CA LEU A 21 -4.04 -24.24 -3.47
C LEU A 21 -4.74 -25.60 -3.41
N TYR A 22 -6.06 -25.57 -3.25
CA TYR A 22 -6.89 -26.77 -3.35
C TYR A 22 -7.15 -27.14 -4.81
N LEU A 23 -6.60 -28.28 -5.25
CA LEU A 23 -6.75 -28.77 -6.62
C LEU A 23 -7.54 -30.09 -6.65
N PRO A 24 -8.51 -30.25 -7.57
CA PRO A 24 -9.20 -31.51 -7.77
C PRO A 24 -8.26 -32.56 -8.36
N LYS A 25 -8.58 -33.85 -8.11
CA LYS A 25 -7.80 -35.00 -8.66
C LYS A 25 -7.65 -34.94 -10.19
N ALA A 26 -8.67 -34.43 -10.87
CA ALA A 26 -8.64 -34.18 -12.31
C ALA A 26 -9.00 -32.72 -12.56
N LEU A 27 -8.12 -32.01 -13.27
CA LEU A 27 -8.30 -30.62 -13.64
C LEU A 27 -9.50 -30.47 -14.62
N PRO A 28 -10.50 -29.61 -14.33
CA PRO A 28 -11.67 -29.46 -15.19
C PRO A 28 -11.29 -28.97 -16.59
N ARG A 29 -11.93 -29.51 -17.63
CA ARG A 29 -11.67 -29.10 -19.01
C ARG A 29 -12.45 -27.82 -19.35
N ILE A 30 -11.83 -26.95 -20.13
CA ILE A 30 -12.51 -25.82 -20.77
C ILE A 30 -13.02 -26.26 -22.14
N ASN A 31 -14.29 -25.99 -22.43
CA ASN A 31 -14.95 -26.42 -23.66
C ASN A 31 -14.71 -25.46 -24.84
N SER A 32 -14.17 -24.27 -24.58
CA SER A 32 -13.84 -23.27 -25.59
C SER A 32 -12.66 -22.39 -25.16
N VAL A 33 -12.02 -21.72 -26.13
CA VAL A 33 -10.95 -20.77 -25.87
C VAL A 33 -11.56 -19.50 -25.23
N VAL A 34 -11.08 -19.14 -24.05
CA VAL A 34 -11.47 -17.90 -23.36
C VAL A 34 -10.35 -16.87 -23.54
N ARG A 35 -10.64 -15.77 -24.24
CA ARG A 35 -9.74 -14.61 -24.39
C ARG A 35 -10.21 -13.49 -23.48
N VAL A 36 -9.28 -12.89 -22.75
CA VAL A 36 -9.54 -11.80 -21.79
C VAL A 36 -8.50 -10.74 -22.04
N GLU A 37 -8.94 -9.51 -22.19
CA GLU A 37 -8.07 -8.37 -22.40
C GLU A 37 -8.03 -7.52 -21.14
N ARG A 38 -6.86 -6.94 -20.85
CA ARG A 38 -6.71 -6.02 -19.73
C ARG A 38 -7.38 -4.70 -20.10
N SER A 39 -8.16 -4.16 -19.19
CA SER A 39 -8.70 -2.81 -19.33
C SER A 39 -7.64 -1.77 -18.99
N ALA A 40 -6.72 -2.09 -18.07
CA ALA A 40 -5.62 -1.22 -17.64
C ALA A 40 -4.23 -1.73 -18.06
N LYS A 41 -3.37 -0.81 -18.51
CA LYS A 41 -1.98 -1.10 -18.92
C LYS A 41 -1.15 -1.58 -17.74
N TYR A 42 -1.33 -0.96 -16.57
CA TYR A 42 -0.58 -1.28 -15.36
C TYR A 42 -1.47 -1.79 -14.23
N SER A 43 -0.94 -2.75 -13.48
CA SER A 43 -1.37 -3.11 -12.13
C SER A 43 -0.22 -2.83 -11.20
N TYR A 44 -0.33 -1.72 -10.47
CA TYR A 44 0.68 -1.27 -9.51
C TYR A 44 0.51 -1.97 -8.16
N TYR A 45 1.60 -2.21 -7.45
CA TYR A 45 1.56 -2.83 -6.13
C TYR A 45 2.64 -2.26 -5.19
N GLU A 46 2.23 -2.07 -3.94
CA GLU A 46 2.97 -1.66 -2.73
C GLU A 46 3.02 -0.15 -2.46
N ASN A 47 2.92 0.20 -1.19
CA ASN A 47 3.30 1.50 -0.68
C ASN A 47 4.77 1.47 -0.27
N VAL A 48 5.44 2.61 -0.28
CA VAL A 48 6.77 2.76 0.35
C VAL A 48 6.74 2.35 1.84
N CYS A 49 5.60 2.56 2.52
CA CYS A 49 5.35 2.14 3.90
C CYS A 49 5.27 0.61 4.09
N THR A 50 4.84 -0.14 3.07
CA THR A 50 4.65 -1.61 3.14
C THR A 50 5.95 -2.32 3.52
N VAL A 51 7.08 -1.78 3.04
CA VAL A 51 8.41 -2.32 3.36
C VAL A 51 8.68 -2.29 4.87
N SER A 52 8.31 -1.20 5.54
CA SER A 52 8.51 -1.03 6.98
C SER A 52 7.48 -1.75 7.84
N TYR A 53 6.20 -1.74 7.45
CA TYR A 53 5.15 -2.32 8.28
C TYR A 53 4.97 -3.82 8.10
N SER A 54 5.41 -4.38 6.97
CA SER A 54 5.12 -5.78 6.65
C SER A 54 6.34 -6.60 6.22
N GLN A 55 7.33 -6.00 5.55
CA GLN A 55 8.35 -6.78 4.81
C GLN A 55 9.77 -6.69 5.39
N TRP A 56 10.05 -5.82 6.35
CA TRP A 56 11.42 -5.52 6.81
C TRP A 56 12.19 -6.72 7.39
N THR A 57 11.49 -7.78 7.81
CA THR A 57 12.08 -9.03 8.32
C THR A 57 12.13 -10.15 7.29
N TRP A 58 11.64 -9.93 6.06
CA TRP A 58 11.48 -11.01 5.09
C TRP A 58 12.81 -11.46 4.50
N GLY A 59 12.98 -12.78 4.41
CA GLY A 59 14.02 -13.42 3.62
C GLY A 59 13.51 -13.86 2.24
N TRP A 60 14.41 -14.40 1.43
CA TRP A 60 14.10 -14.87 0.08
C TRP A 60 12.91 -15.83 -0.01
N PRO A 61 12.75 -16.87 0.84
CA PRO A 61 11.63 -17.81 0.70
C PRO A 61 10.26 -17.16 0.80
N LYS A 62 10.14 -16.06 1.57
CA LYS A 62 8.88 -15.33 1.68
C LYS A 62 8.66 -14.42 0.47
N TRP A 63 9.70 -13.72 0.04
CA TRP A 63 9.67 -12.89 -1.16
C TRP A 63 9.35 -13.69 -2.42
N GLU A 64 9.91 -14.89 -2.56
CA GLU A 64 9.67 -15.76 -3.71
C GLU A 64 8.18 -16.08 -3.87
N LYS A 65 7.55 -16.58 -2.79
CA LYS A 65 6.11 -16.84 -2.77
C LYS A 65 5.27 -15.59 -2.96
N HIS A 66 5.73 -14.47 -2.42
CA HIS A 66 5.03 -13.19 -2.57
C HIS A 66 5.03 -12.71 -4.03
N ILE A 67 6.15 -12.85 -4.75
CA ILE A 67 6.23 -12.51 -6.17
C ILE A 67 5.40 -13.50 -7.01
N ASP A 68 5.35 -14.78 -6.63
CA ASP A 68 4.44 -15.75 -7.24
C ASP A 68 2.98 -15.33 -7.05
N TRP A 69 2.60 -14.89 -5.84
CA TRP A 69 1.29 -14.28 -5.57
C TRP A 69 1.06 -13.05 -6.45
N MET A 70 2.03 -12.13 -6.57
CA MET A 70 1.90 -10.94 -7.45
C MET A 70 1.61 -11.34 -8.91
N ALA A 71 2.36 -12.32 -9.42
CA ALA A 71 2.19 -12.82 -10.77
C ALA A 71 0.82 -13.51 -10.95
N LEU A 72 0.39 -14.27 -9.94
CA LEU A 72 -0.87 -14.99 -9.93
C LEU A 72 -2.06 -14.05 -9.80
N ASN A 73 -2.00 -12.87 -9.20
CA ASN A 73 -3.16 -11.97 -9.08
C ASN A 73 -3.60 -11.27 -10.39
N GLY A 74 -3.39 -11.93 -11.53
CA GLY A 74 -3.80 -11.52 -12.87
C GLY A 74 -4.59 -12.56 -13.60
N ARG A 75 -5.51 -12.14 -14.45
CA ARG A 75 -6.26 -13.04 -15.35
C ARG A 75 -5.44 -13.41 -16.59
N TYR A 76 -4.30 -14.11 -16.45
CA TYR A 76 -3.51 -14.41 -17.65
C TYR A 76 -3.87 -15.73 -18.36
N LEU A 77 -3.91 -15.69 -19.72
CA LEU A 77 -3.84 -16.80 -20.71
C LEU A 77 -2.46 -16.81 -21.39
N MET A 78 -1.78 -17.96 -21.47
CA MET A 78 -0.56 -18.14 -22.28
C MET A 78 -0.84 -19.32 -23.21
N LEU A 79 -1.02 -19.04 -24.49
CA LEU A 79 -0.92 -20.03 -25.55
C LEU A 79 0.48 -19.90 -26.15
N TYR A 80 1.11 -21.05 -26.39
CA TYR A 80 2.37 -21.17 -27.12
C TYR A 80 2.21 -20.51 -28.49
N THR A 81 2.77 -19.31 -28.65
CA THR A 81 3.51 -18.78 -29.82
C THR A 81 3.63 -17.27 -29.61
N GLN A 82 4.86 -16.75 -29.58
CA GLN A 82 5.27 -15.38 -29.26
C GLN A 82 5.19 -14.95 -27.79
N TRP A 83 6.37 -14.94 -27.18
CA TRP A 83 6.65 -14.37 -25.88
C TRP A 83 6.51 -12.84 -25.96
N SER A 84 5.38 -12.31 -25.51
CA SER A 84 5.18 -10.88 -25.26
C SER A 84 5.29 -10.65 -23.76
N HIS A 85 6.40 -10.03 -23.35
CA HIS A 85 6.90 -9.80 -21.99
C HIS A 85 6.01 -9.00 -21.00
N ARG A 86 4.68 -8.88 -21.20
CA ARG A 86 3.89 -7.80 -20.55
C ARG A 86 2.67 -8.23 -19.76
N HIS A 87 2.65 -9.43 -19.16
CA HIS A 87 1.37 -9.99 -18.70
C HIS A 87 1.34 -10.72 -17.35
N ALA A 88 2.20 -10.35 -16.41
CA ALA A 88 1.94 -10.66 -15.01
C ALA A 88 0.63 -9.98 -14.53
N GLY A 89 0.02 -10.51 -13.46
CA GLY A 89 -1.14 -9.90 -12.85
C GLY A 89 -0.86 -8.50 -12.34
N ILE A 90 -0.08 -8.43 -11.28
CA ILE A 90 0.69 -7.24 -10.94
C ILE A 90 1.88 -7.19 -11.90
N ASN A 91 2.03 -6.08 -12.62
CA ASN A 91 3.10 -5.91 -13.60
C ASN A 91 3.97 -4.67 -13.34
N MET A 92 3.66 -3.88 -12.31
CA MET A 92 4.43 -2.71 -11.88
C MET A 92 4.57 -2.68 -10.34
N PRO A 93 5.31 -3.62 -9.73
CA PRO A 93 5.54 -3.60 -8.28
C PRO A 93 6.61 -2.57 -7.90
N LEU A 94 6.59 -2.08 -6.66
CA LEU A 94 7.71 -1.35 -6.06
C LEU A 94 8.86 -2.33 -5.75
N ALA A 95 10.11 -1.86 -5.81
CA ALA A 95 11.28 -2.70 -5.50
C ALA A 95 12.36 -1.90 -4.75
N PHE A 96 12.15 -1.73 -3.44
CA PHE A 96 12.92 -0.82 -2.58
C PHE A 96 13.91 -1.53 -1.63
N THR A 97 13.90 -2.86 -1.59
CA THR A 97 14.76 -3.67 -0.72
C THR A 97 16.25 -3.35 -1.00
N GLY A 98 17.06 -3.23 0.05
CA GLY A 98 18.52 -3.06 -0.08
C GLY A 98 19.03 -1.76 -0.70
N GLN A 99 18.18 -0.76 -0.94
CA GLN A 99 18.61 0.49 -1.59
C GLN A 99 19.68 1.27 -0.81
N GLU A 100 19.80 1.04 0.51
CA GLU A 100 20.85 1.62 1.34
C GLU A 100 22.26 1.31 0.79
N LYS A 101 22.46 0.16 0.14
CA LYS A 101 23.72 -0.19 -0.52
C LYS A 101 24.05 0.75 -1.69
N VAL A 102 23.03 1.12 -2.47
CA VAL A 102 23.18 2.09 -3.58
C VAL A 102 23.50 3.48 -3.02
N TRP A 103 22.84 3.87 -1.94
CA TRP A 103 23.14 5.12 -1.24
C TRP A 103 24.56 5.15 -0.66
N GLN A 104 25.02 4.07 -0.02
CA GLN A 104 26.41 3.94 0.45
C GLN A 104 27.40 4.13 -0.71
N SER A 105 27.18 3.43 -1.84
CA SER A 105 28.05 3.53 -3.02
C SER A 105 28.07 4.95 -3.59
N THR A 106 26.90 5.60 -3.61
CA THR A 106 26.74 6.97 -4.13
C THR A 106 27.44 7.98 -3.25
N PHE A 107 27.10 8.07 -1.97
CA PHE A 107 27.61 9.12 -1.09
C PHE A 107 29.10 8.98 -0.75
N ARG A 108 29.66 7.78 -0.82
CA ARG A 108 31.13 7.60 -0.76
C ARG A 108 31.86 8.30 -1.90
N LYS A 109 31.24 8.44 -3.09
CA LYS A 109 31.80 9.25 -4.20
C LYS A 109 31.76 10.75 -3.94
N PHE A 110 30.98 11.18 -2.95
CA PHE A 110 30.90 12.56 -2.46
C PHE A 110 31.62 12.73 -1.10
N ASN A 111 32.54 11.82 -0.77
CA ASN A 111 33.37 11.83 0.44
C ASN A 111 32.61 11.78 1.77
N VAL A 112 31.37 11.31 1.78
CA VAL A 112 30.63 11.05 3.03
C VAL A 112 31.24 9.84 3.74
N SER A 113 31.50 9.98 5.03
CA SER A 113 32.07 8.93 5.87
C SER A 113 31.02 7.89 6.26
N ASP A 114 31.46 6.71 6.70
CA ASP A 114 30.56 5.69 7.23
C ASP A 114 29.79 6.22 8.46
N THR A 115 30.44 7.00 9.33
CA THR A 115 29.78 7.69 10.46
C THR A 115 28.70 8.69 10.00
N GLY A 116 28.92 9.38 8.88
CA GLY A 116 27.92 10.26 8.27
C GLY A 116 26.70 9.50 7.74
N LEU A 117 26.94 8.32 7.16
CA LEU A 117 25.90 7.41 6.67
C LEU A 117 25.13 6.75 7.81
N ASP A 118 25.79 6.36 8.89
CA ASP A 118 25.17 5.80 10.10
C ASP A 118 24.17 6.78 10.75
N LYS A 119 24.46 8.09 10.67
CA LYS A 119 23.56 9.16 11.13
C LYS A 119 22.47 9.51 10.12
N PHE A 120 22.61 9.07 8.87
CA PHE A 120 21.64 9.33 7.82
C PHE A 120 20.59 8.23 7.74
N PHE A 121 20.99 6.95 7.72
CA PHE A 121 20.06 5.85 7.56
C PHE A 121 19.16 5.65 8.78
N ALA A 122 17.85 5.57 8.50
CA ALA A 122 16.85 5.19 9.48
C ALA A 122 17.04 3.74 9.94
N GLY A 123 16.50 3.40 11.12
CA GLY A 123 16.52 2.02 11.61
C GLY A 123 15.71 1.09 10.70
N ALA A 124 15.98 -0.22 10.72
CA ALA A 124 15.44 -1.18 9.75
C ALA A 124 13.90 -1.15 9.60
N ALA A 125 13.18 -1.06 10.72
CA ALA A 125 11.72 -0.95 10.72
C ALA A 125 11.19 0.43 10.30
N PHE A 126 12.05 1.45 10.24
CA PHE A 126 11.72 2.85 9.93
C PHE A 126 12.23 3.32 8.57
N LEU A 127 12.75 2.41 7.75
CA LEU A 127 13.36 2.72 6.47
C LEU A 127 12.41 3.44 5.50
N ALA A 128 11.10 3.15 5.52
CA ALA A 128 10.12 3.87 4.68
C ALA A 128 10.20 5.39 4.89
N TRP A 129 10.10 5.84 6.14
CA TRP A 129 10.18 7.27 6.50
C TRP A 129 11.58 7.86 6.34
N GLY A 130 12.63 7.03 6.47
CA GLY A 130 13.99 7.45 6.13
C GLY A 130 14.14 7.78 4.65
N ARG A 131 13.61 6.91 3.77
CA ARG A 131 13.69 7.04 2.31
C ARG A 131 12.83 8.17 1.76
N MET A 132 11.71 8.47 2.42
CA MET A 132 10.86 9.64 2.12
C MET A 132 11.43 10.96 2.68
N GLY A 133 12.52 10.92 3.44
CA GLY A 133 13.16 12.10 4.03
C GLY A 133 12.45 12.70 5.25
N ASN A 134 11.50 11.95 5.84
CA ASN A 134 10.82 12.36 7.08
C ASN A 134 11.72 12.15 8.30
N LEU A 135 12.52 11.08 8.30
CA LEU A 135 13.42 10.70 9.38
C LEU A 135 14.86 10.56 8.88
N ARG A 136 15.80 10.71 9.80
CA ARG A 136 17.21 10.31 9.61
C ARG A 136 17.69 9.59 10.86
N GLY A 137 18.75 8.80 10.73
CA GLY A 137 19.35 8.13 11.87
C GLY A 137 18.46 7.04 12.48
N SER A 138 19.09 6.13 13.22
CA SER A 138 18.42 4.93 13.69
C SER A 138 17.70 5.13 15.02
N TRP A 139 16.48 5.66 14.96
CA TRP A 139 15.58 5.73 16.13
C TRP A 139 15.33 4.33 16.72
N VAL A 140 15.21 4.24 18.05
CA VAL A 140 15.13 2.99 18.86
C VAL A 140 16.42 2.17 18.90
N LYS A 141 16.95 1.75 17.75
CA LYS A 141 18.18 0.92 17.69
C LYS A 141 18.90 1.08 16.36
N GLY A 142 20.21 1.32 16.43
CA GLY A 142 21.14 1.23 15.30
C GLY A 142 22.57 1.58 15.69
N PRO A 143 23.45 1.93 14.74
CA PRO A 143 23.18 2.08 13.30
C PRO A 143 22.83 0.76 12.60
N LEU A 144 22.44 0.82 11.33
CA LEU A 144 22.23 -0.38 10.51
C LEU A 144 23.57 -1.14 10.38
N PRO A 145 23.63 -2.43 10.77
CA PRO A 145 24.84 -3.21 10.57
C PRO A 145 25.17 -3.34 9.07
N GLN A 146 26.45 -3.28 8.70
CA GLN A 146 26.86 -3.45 7.30
C GLN A 146 26.36 -4.78 6.72
N GLN A 147 26.36 -5.85 7.51
CA GLN A 147 25.81 -7.16 7.10
C GLN A 147 24.35 -7.06 6.69
N PHE A 148 23.53 -6.29 7.41
CA PHE A 148 22.12 -6.09 7.04
C PHE A 148 22.00 -5.39 5.68
N ILE A 149 22.81 -4.36 5.43
CA ILE A 149 22.81 -3.63 4.15
C ILE A 149 23.22 -4.55 3.00
N ASP A 150 24.22 -5.41 3.22
CA ASP A 150 24.70 -6.36 2.22
C ASP A 150 23.68 -7.48 1.96
N ASP A 151 23.09 -8.06 3.00
CA ASP A 151 22.07 -9.11 2.89
C ASP A 151 20.80 -8.60 2.18
N GLN A 152 20.38 -7.37 2.47
CA GLN A 152 19.22 -6.75 1.82
C GLN A 152 19.50 -6.44 0.35
N PHE A 153 20.75 -6.07 0.00
CA PHE A 153 21.15 -5.90 -1.39
C PHE A 153 21.12 -7.24 -2.15
N ASP A 154 21.68 -8.30 -1.59
CA ASP A 154 21.67 -9.63 -2.20
C ASP A 154 20.23 -10.16 -2.37
N LEU A 155 19.35 -9.87 -1.41
CA LEU A 155 17.93 -10.16 -1.51
C LEU A 155 17.26 -9.40 -2.67
N GLN A 156 17.55 -8.11 -2.81
CA GLN A 156 17.02 -7.27 -3.89
C GLN A 156 17.41 -7.78 -5.28
N VAL A 157 18.65 -8.23 -5.46
CA VAL A 157 19.09 -8.81 -6.75
C VAL A 157 18.22 -10.02 -7.12
N LYS A 158 17.94 -10.91 -6.16
CA LYS A 158 17.05 -12.07 -6.39
C LYS A 158 15.61 -11.65 -6.68
N ILE A 159 15.09 -10.64 -5.98
CA ILE A 159 13.75 -10.09 -6.20
C ILE A 159 13.63 -9.56 -7.64
N LEU A 160 14.59 -8.75 -8.08
CA LEU A 160 14.59 -8.16 -9.41
C LEU A 160 14.67 -9.23 -10.51
N ASP A 161 15.49 -10.26 -10.33
CA ASP A 161 15.59 -11.35 -11.30
C ASP A 161 14.26 -12.10 -11.43
N ARG A 162 13.61 -12.47 -10.32
CA ARG A 162 12.30 -13.16 -10.36
C ARG A 162 11.18 -12.27 -10.92
N MET A 163 11.16 -10.98 -10.60
CA MET A 163 10.21 -10.03 -11.19
C MET A 163 10.37 -9.96 -12.72
N ARG A 164 11.63 -9.96 -13.21
CA ARG A 164 11.94 -9.95 -14.66
C ARG A 164 11.55 -11.24 -15.35
N GLU A 165 11.71 -12.41 -14.70
CA GLU A 165 11.24 -13.70 -15.23
C GLU A 165 9.73 -13.67 -15.55
N TYR A 166 8.95 -12.95 -14.75
CA TYR A 166 7.51 -12.75 -14.96
C TYR A 166 7.16 -11.54 -15.86
N GLY A 167 8.14 -10.79 -16.35
CA GLY A 167 7.92 -9.62 -17.19
C GLY A 167 7.33 -8.41 -16.44
N MET A 168 7.57 -8.33 -15.13
CA MET A 168 7.22 -7.16 -14.33
C MET A 168 8.20 -6.01 -14.59
N ILE A 169 7.73 -4.78 -14.42
CA ILE A 169 8.51 -3.53 -14.51
C ILE A 169 8.63 -2.97 -13.09
N PRO A 170 9.64 -3.36 -12.31
CA PRO A 170 9.79 -2.90 -10.94
C PRO A 170 10.09 -1.40 -10.88
N ALA A 171 9.39 -0.65 -10.03
CA ALA A 171 9.71 0.73 -9.75
C ALA A 171 10.91 0.78 -8.78
N LEU A 172 12.06 1.19 -9.29
CA LEU A 172 13.31 1.31 -8.53
C LEU A 172 13.37 2.66 -7.80
N PRO A 173 14.14 2.83 -6.71
CA PRO A 173 14.25 4.12 -6.05
C PRO A 173 14.95 5.16 -6.94
N GLY A 174 14.64 6.43 -6.73
CA GLY A 174 15.29 7.59 -7.33
C GLY A 174 15.79 8.60 -6.30
N PHE A 175 16.59 9.57 -6.73
CA PHE A 175 17.07 10.64 -5.87
C PHE A 175 16.01 11.75 -5.75
N ALA A 176 15.60 12.06 -4.51
CA ALA A 176 14.58 13.07 -4.22
C ALA A 176 15.14 14.35 -3.56
N GLY A 177 16.47 14.47 -3.39
CA GLY A 177 17.09 15.67 -2.80
C GLY A 177 17.51 15.55 -1.34
N HIS A 178 17.11 14.48 -0.64
CA HIS A 178 17.51 14.24 0.75
C HIS A 178 18.97 13.78 0.83
N ILE A 179 19.73 14.35 1.77
CA ILE A 179 21.18 14.14 1.89
C ILE A 179 21.63 13.92 3.34
N PRO A 180 22.75 13.20 3.56
CA PRO A 180 23.43 13.16 4.85
C PRO A 180 23.85 14.56 5.31
N GLN A 181 23.75 14.82 6.61
CA GLN A 181 24.20 16.08 7.21
C GLN A 181 25.67 16.41 6.86
N GLU A 182 26.52 15.40 6.71
CA GLU A 182 27.94 15.59 6.41
C GLU A 182 28.18 16.29 5.06
N ILE A 183 27.25 16.17 4.10
CA ILE A 183 27.31 16.90 2.82
C ILE A 183 27.35 18.42 3.06
N ALA A 184 26.61 18.93 4.05
CA ALA A 184 26.64 20.36 4.40
C ALA A 184 28.00 20.81 4.96
N THR A 185 28.80 19.88 5.50
CA THR A 185 30.16 20.16 6.00
C THR A 185 31.19 20.11 4.87
N ILE A 186 31.03 19.16 3.95
CA ILE A 186 31.93 18.94 2.80
C ILE A 186 31.73 20.04 1.75
N TYR A 187 30.48 20.35 1.40
CA TYR A 187 30.10 21.28 0.34
C TYR A 187 29.51 22.56 0.93
N LYS A 188 30.37 23.41 1.52
CA LYS A 188 29.94 24.64 2.22
C LYS A 188 29.23 25.68 1.35
N ASN A 189 29.41 25.61 0.03
CA ASN A 189 28.78 26.50 -0.94
C ASN A 189 27.47 25.94 -1.51
N ALA A 190 27.11 24.70 -1.16
CA ALA A 190 25.85 24.11 -1.61
C ALA A 190 24.68 24.77 -0.89
N THR A 191 23.61 25.04 -1.65
CA THR A 191 22.36 25.58 -1.12
C THR A 191 21.58 24.43 -0.50
N ILE A 192 21.52 24.42 0.83
CA ILE A 192 20.91 23.33 1.61
C ILE A 192 19.87 23.90 2.56
N SER A 193 18.73 23.23 2.65
CA SER A 193 17.68 23.48 3.63
C SER A 193 17.48 22.25 4.54
N ARG A 194 16.60 22.37 5.53
CA ARG A 194 16.17 21.25 6.37
C ARG A 194 14.66 21.08 6.24
N SER A 195 14.20 19.84 6.21
CA SER A 195 12.78 19.55 6.21
C SER A 195 12.10 19.98 7.53
N PRO A 196 10.78 20.24 7.52
CA PRO A 196 10.02 20.46 8.75
C PRO A 196 10.16 19.28 9.73
N ASN A 197 9.90 19.52 11.02
CA ASN A 197 9.85 18.44 11.99
C ASN A 197 8.61 17.57 11.76
N TRP A 198 8.82 16.38 11.22
CA TRP A 198 7.79 15.38 11.01
C TRP A 198 7.68 14.47 12.24
N GLY A 199 6.46 14.21 12.71
CA GLY A 199 6.19 13.28 13.81
C GLY A 199 6.68 13.71 15.20
N ASN A 200 7.10 14.97 15.37
CA ASN A 200 7.65 15.52 16.62
C ASN A 200 8.85 14.73 17.16
N PHE A 201 9.71 14.27 16.25
CA PHE A 201 10.94 13.56 16.61
C PHE A 201 12.00 14.55 17.12
N PRO A 202 12.91 14.11 18.02
CA PRO A 202 14.09 14.88 18.38
C PRO A 202 14.95 15.23 17.15
N ASP A 203 15.74 16.31 17.22
CA ASP A 203 16.53 16.84 16.09
C ASP A 203 17.48 15.80 15.46
N GLU A 204 18.00 14.89 16.28
CA GLU A 204 18.87 13.80 15.85
C GLU A 204 18.17 12.78 14.92
N PHE A 205 16.84 12.73 14.94
CA PHE A 205 16.02 11.81 14.14
C PHE A 205 15.08 12.47 13.12
N CYS A 206 14.92 13.80 13.15
CA CYS A 206 14.04 14.54 12.24
C CYS A 206 14.80 15.40 11.24
N CYS A 207 14.04 16.22 10.50
CA CYS A 207 14.51 17.49 9.95
C CYS A 207 15.73 17.29 9.05
N VAL A 208 15.52 16.41 8.07
CA VAL A 208 16.51 15.87 7.14
C VAL A 208 17.06 17.00 6.27
N TYR A 209 18.35 16.94 5.97
CA TYR A 209 18.99 17.93 5.11
C TYR A 209 18.55 17.70 3.65
N MET A 210 18.21 18.76 2.96
CA MET A 210 17.70 18.74 1.60
C MET A 210 18.52 19.68 0.72
N LEU A 211 19.02 19.20 -0.41
CA LEU A 211 19.60 20.07 -1.41
C LEU A 211 18.52 20.90 -2.09
N ASP A 212 18.82 22.18 -2.31
CA ASP A 212 17.97 23.00 -3.16
C ASP A 212 17.97 22.41 -4.59
N PRO A 213 16.81 22.27 -5.23
CA PRO A 213 16.73 21.70 -6.57
C PRO A 213 17.47 22.49 -7.65
N THR A 214 17.79 23.76 -7.40
CA THR A 214 18.55 24.60 -8.32
C THR A 214 20.08 24.50 -8.11
N ASP A 215 20.52 23.82 -7.06
CA ASP A 215 21.93 23.60 -6.80
C ASP A 215 22.52 22.53 -7.76
N PRO A 216 23.68 22.78 -8.41
CA PRO A 216 24.31 21.80 -9.31
C PRO A 216 24.64 20.46 -8.64
N LEU A 217 24.81 20.43 -7.31
CA LEU A 217 25.06 19.20 -6.57
C LEU A 217 23.84 18.26 -6.59
N TYR A 218 22.61 18.79 -6.72
CA TYR A 218 21.38 18.01 -6.79
C TYR A 218 21.41 17.01 -7.96
N THR A 219 21.63 17.53 -9.18
CA THR A 219 21.69 16.70 -10.39
C THR A 219 22.92 15.81 -10.41
N SER A 220 24.06 16.29 -9.88
CA SER A 220 25.30 15.51 -9.77
C SER A 220 25.12 14.26 -8.89
N ILE A 221 24.50 14.41 -7.71
CA ILE A 221 24.22 13.28 -6.81
C ILE A 221 23.16 12.37 -7.42
N GLY A 222 22.06 12.91 -7.94
CA GLY A 222 21.00 12.08 -8.52
C GLY A 222 21.45 11.28 -9.75
N GLN A 223 22.23 11.88 -10.65
CA GLN A 223 22.84 11.17 -11.78
C GLN A 223 23.76 10.05 -11.28
N THR A 224 24.58 10.32 -10.27
CA THR A 224 25.49 9.32 -9.69
C THR A 224 24.70 8.18 -9.04
N PHE A 225 23.60 8.48 -8.36
CA PHE A 225 22.73 7.48 -7.73
C PHE A 225 22.17 6.50 -8.77
N ILE A 226 21.59 7.02 -9.85
CA ILE A 226 21.04 6.17 -10.92
C ILE A 226 22.15 5.38 -11.64
N ALA A 227 23.32 5.99 -11.86
CA ALA A 227 24.45 5.29 -12.46
C ALA A 227 24.96 4.15 -11.57
N GLU A 228 25.10 4.37 -10.25
CA GLU A 228 25.50 3.35 -9.30
C GLU A 228 24.46 2.25 -9.14
N GLN A 229 23.17 2.60 -9.12
CA GLN A 229 22.07 1.64 -9.08
C GLN A 229 22.13 0.69 -10.27
N ARG A 230 22.26 1.23 -11.49
CA ARG A 230 22.39 0.45 -12.73
C ARG A 230 23.62 -0.44 -12.72
N ARG A 231 24.75 0.08 -12.25
CA ARG A 231 26.01 -0.67 -12.14
C ARG A 231 25.90 -1.82 -11.16
N LEU A 232 25.31 -1.59 -9.99
CA LEU A 232 25.19 -2.57 -8.91
C LEU A 232 24.17 -3.66 -9.24
N TYR A 233 23.00 -3.29 -9.78
CA TYR A 233 21.97 -4.27 -10.14
C TYR A 233 22.21 -4.94 -11.50
N GLY A 234 23.05 -4.36 -12.36
CA GLY A 234 23.21 -4.83 -13.75
C GLY A 234 21.92 -4.71 -14.58
N TYR A 235 20.98 -3.87 -14.13
CA TYR A 235 19.62 -3.77 -14.66
C TYR A 235 19.04 -2.37 -14.44
N THR A 236 18.10 -1.98 -15.30
CA THR A 236 17.19 -0.84 -15.09
C THR A 236 15.82 -1.17 -15.67
N SER A 237 14.76 -0.78 -14.97
CA SER A 237 13.40 -0.75 -15.49
C SER A 237 13.06 0.56 -16.21
N SER A 238 13.95 1.57 -16.11
CA SER A 238 13.71 2.96 -16.48
C SER A 238 12.47 3.56 -15.80
N LEU A 239 12.02 2.99 -14.68
CA LEU A 239 10.93 3.47 -13.86
C LEU A 239 11.46 3.74 -12.44
N TYR A 240 11.48 4.99 -12.05
CA TYR A 240 12.09 5.43 -10.80
C TYR A 240 11.09 6.12 -9.89
N GLN A 241 10.94 5.64 -8.68
CA GLN A 241 10.05 6.17 -7.65
C GLN A 241 10.84 7.11 -6.73
N ALA A 242 10.37 8.35 -6.58
CA ALA A 242 10.98 9.36 -5.73
C ALA A 242 9.92 10.37 -5.26
N ASP A 243 9.93 10.76 -3.98
CA ASP A 243 9.06 11.82 -3.45
C ASP A 243 9.85 12.80 -2.59
N THR A 244 9.89 14.06 -3.01
CA THR A 244 10.64 15.12 -2.31
C THR A 244 9.92 15.65 -1.08
N TYR A 245 8.59 15.78 -1.17
CA TYR A 245 7.75 16.56 -0.25
C TYR A 245 6.64 15.72 0.41
N ASN A 246 6.88 14.42 0.64
CA ASN A 246 5.89 13.57 1.28
C ASN A 246 5.67 13.98 2.75
N GLU A 247 4.46 14.48 3.05
CA GLU A 247 4.09 15.04 4.36
C GLU A 247 5.02 16.15 4.87
N MET A 248 5.66 16.85 3.94
CA MET A 248 6.62 17.91 4.23
C MET A 248 6.45 19.02 3.20
N ASP A 249 5.61 20.01 3.53
CA ASP A 249 5.34 21.12 2.62
C ASP A 249 6.63 21.91 2.30
N PRO A 250 6.89 22.22 1.03
CA PRO A 250 8.03 23.05 0.64
C PRO A 250 7.95 24.43 1.30
N ALA A 251 9.10 24.96 1.76
CA ALA A 251 9.15 26.30 2.34
C ALA A 251 8.80 27.42 1.34
N GLN A 252 9.15 27.22 0.06
CA GLN A 252 8.83 28.15 -1.02
C GLN A 252 7.54 27.75 -1.69
N SER A 253 6.64 28.70 -1.95
CA SER A 253 5.34 28.43 -2.58
C SER A 253 5.17 29.03 -3.98
N ASP A 254 6.26 29.59 -4.52
CA ASP A 254 6.33 30.14 -5.88
C ASP A 254 6.20 29.02 -6.92
N PRO A 255 5.20 29.07 -7.82
CA PRO A 255 5.05 28.13 -8.93
C PRO A 255 6.33 27.93 -9.75
N ALA A 256 7.13 28.98 -9.99
CA ALA A 256 8.35 28.86 -10.77
C ALA A 256 9.44 28.05 -10.04
N TYR A 257 9.51 28.15 -8.71
CA TYR A 257 10.37 27.30 -7.89
C TYR A 257 9.92 25.84 -7.93
N LEU A 258 8.62 25.59 -7.76
CA LEU A 258 8.06 24.23 -7.78
C LEU A 258 8.29 23.53 -9.13
N ALA A 259 8.12 24.25 -10.24
CA ALA A 259 8.44 23.72 -11.57
C ALA A 259 9.93 23.35 -11.73
N LYS A 260 10.84 24.14 -11.15
CA LYS A 260 12.27 23.80 -11.11
C LYS A 260 12.55 22.59 -10.22
N ALA A 261 11.82 22.46 -9.11
CA ALA A 261 11.98 21.36 -8.18
C ALA A 261 11.70 20.00 -8.82
N SER A 262 10.53 19.86 -9.44
CA SER A 262 10.17 18.65 -10.17
C SER A 262 11.05 18.40 -11.39
N LYS A 263 11.46 19.46 -12.10
CA LYS A 263 12.40 19.37 -13.20
C LYS A 263 13.76 18.79 -12.77
N ALA A 264 14.29 19.21 -11.62
CA ALA A 264 15.56 18.69 -11.11
C ALA A 264 15.51 17.19 -10.82
N VAL A 265 14.37 16.68 -10.30
CA VAL A 265 14.16 15.25 -10.06
C VAL A 265 14.29 14.46 -11.37
N ILE A 266 13.48 14.78 -12.38
CA ILE A 266 13.50 14.05 -13.66
C ILE A 266 14.80 14.25 -14.45
N ASP A 267 15.40 15.45 -14.40
CA ASP A 267 16.68 15.72 -15.06
C ASP A 267 17.78 14.86 -14.45
N SER A 268 17.83 14.73 -13.12
CA SER A 268 18.81 13.88 -12.44
C SER A 268 18.72 12.40 -12.86
N MET A 269 17.50 11.92 -13.14
CA MET A 269 17.27 10.56 -13.64
C MET A 269 17.68 10.43 -15.11
N THR A 270 17.23 11.35 -15.95
CA THR A 270 17.42 11.28 -17.41
C THR A 270 18.86 11.49 -17.87
N LEU A 271 19.67 12.21 -17.06
CA LEU A 271 21.12 12.32 -17.27
C LEU A 271 21.86 10.99 -17.16
N ALA A 272 21.33 10.03 -16.40
CA ALA A 272 21.89 8.69 -16.28
C ALA A 272 21.13 7.65 -17.12
N ASP A 273 19.81 7.79 -17.28
CA ASP A 273 18.96 6.91 -18.10
C ASP A 273 17.98 7.74 -18.96
N PRO A 274 18.25 7.96 -20.25
CA PRO A 274 17.39 8.77 -21.13
C PRO A 274 15.92 8.30 -21.20
N ASN A 275 15.66 7.03 -20.89
CA ASN A 275 14.32 6.46 -20.91
C ASN A 275 13.58 6.60 -19.58
N ALA A 276 14.21 7.18 -18.55
CA ALA A 276 13.65 7.33 -17.21
C ALA A 276 12.23 7.91 -17.23
N VAL A 277 11.33 7.27 -16.49
CA VAL A 277 10.00 7.74 -16.14
C VAL A 277 9.95 7.85 -14.63
N TRP A 278 9.53 9.01 -14.13
CA TRP A 278 9.35 9.25 -12.72
C TRP A 278 7.96 8.76 -12.28
N LEU A 279 7.95 7.88 -11.27
CA LEU A 279 6.77 7.46 -10.53
C LEU A 279 6.66 8.25 -9.23
N MET A 280 5.58 8.99 -9.02
CA MET A 280 5.41 9.87 -7.86
C MET A 280 4.13 9.54 -7.09
N GLN A 281 4.18 9.62 -5.76
CA GLN A 281 2.98 9.54 -4.92
C GLN A 281 2.21 10.87 -4.97
N GLY A 282 0.92 10.82 -5.28
CA GLY A 282 0.03 11.99 -5.25
C GLY A 282 -0.39 12.44 -3.85
N TRP A 283 0.05 11.75 -2.78
CA TRP A 283 -0.36 11.98 -1.39
C TRP A 283 -0.11 13.42 -0.91
N LEU A 284 1.03 13.99 -1.31
CA LEU A 284 1.40 15.36 -0.92
C LEU A 284 0.31 16.39 -1.29
N PHE A 285 -0.45 16.16 -2.37
CA PHE A 285 -1.50 17.07 -2.84
C PHE A 285 -2.77 17.10 -1.98
N LEU A 286 -2.85 16.27 -0.93
CA LEU A 286 -3.89 16.38 0.11
C LEU A 286 -3.67 17.57 1.04
N SER A 287 -2.43 18.02 1.23
CA SER A 287 -2.14 19.19 2.07
C SER A 287 -2.77 20.46 1.46
N GLU A 288 -3.26 21.34 2.33
CA GLU A 288 -3.82 22.65 1.95
C GLU A 288 -2.79 23.56 1.25
N TYR A 289 -1.49 23.28 1.42
CA TYR A 289 -0.43 23.95 0.69
C TYR A 289 -0.60 23.78 -0.84
N TRP A 290 -1.10 22.65 -1.31
CA TRP A 290 -1.16 22.32 -2.74
C TRP A 290 -2.48 22.81 -3.38
N THR A 291 -2.46 24.09 -3.81
CA THR A 291 -3.48 24.66 -4.70
C THR A 291 -3.30 24.15 -6.13
N ASN A 292 -4.34 24.23 -6.97
CA ASN A 292 -4.25 23.76 -8.36
C ASN A 292 -3.12 24.44 -9.15
N ASP A 293 -2.88 25.73 -8.97
CA ASP A 293 -1.77 26.44 -9.63
C ASP A 293 -0.40 25.87 -9.24
N ARG A 294 -0.22 25.54 -7.95
CA ARG A 294 1.03 24.95 -7.44
C ARG A 294 1.21 23.52 -7.93
N ILE A 295 0.13 22.73 -7.92
CA ILE A 295 0.16 21.35 -8.46
C ILE A 295 0.49 21.39 -9.94
N GLN A 296 -0.19 22.24 -10.73
CA GLN A 296 0.03 22.38 -12.16
C GLN A 296 1.46 22.80 -12.48
N ALA A 297 2.02 23.75 -11.73
CA ALA A 297 3.40 24.16 -11.93
C ALA A 297 4.40 23.06 -11.58
N TYR A 298 4.17 22.35 -10.46
CA TYR A 298 5.03 21.24 -10.05
C TYR A 298 5.00 20.10 -11.07
N VAL A 299 3.83 19.56 -11.42
CA VAL A 299 3.76 18.47 -12.41
C VAL A 299 4.15 18.93 -13.82
N GLY A 300 3.92 20.22 -14.14
CA GLY A 300 4.27 20.83 -15.42
C GLY A 300 5.78 21.01 -15.64
N GLY A 301 6.61 20.96 -14.59
CA GLY A 301 8.07 20.94 -14.71
C GLY A 301 8.64 19.66 -15.35
N VAL A 302 7.82 18.63 -15.52
CA VAL A 302 8.18 17.33 -16.10
C VAL A 302 7.46 17.14 -17.43
N PRO A 303 8.06 16.54 -18.47
CA PRO A 303 7.34 16.15 -19.69
C PRO A 303 6.19 15.15 -19.41
N ASP A 304 5.14 15.16 -20.23
CA ASP A 304 3.94 14.31 -20.03
C ASP A 304 4.25 12.80 -20.08
N ASP A 305 5.20 12.39 -20.93
CA ASP A 305 5.61 11.00 -21.11
C ASP A 305 6.64 10.52 -20.06
N LYS A 306 7.05 11.41 -19.15
CA LYS A 306 8.11 11.18 -18.15
C LYS A 306 7.61 11.16 -16.71
N LEU A 307 6.31 11.31 -16.48
CA LEU A 307 5.69 11.30 -15.15
C LEU A 307 4.47 10.38 -15.11
N ILE A 308 4.44 9.49 -14.12
CA ILE A 308 3.27 8.71 -13.73
C ILE A 308 2.95 9.04 -12.27
N ILE A 309 1.71 9.42 -12.00
CA ILE A 309 1.25 9.77 -10.64
C ILE A 309 0.43 8.61 -10.07
N LEU A 310 0.79 8.15 -8.88
CA LEU A 310 -0.05 7.27 -8.09
C LEU A 310 -1.08 8.14 -7.36
N ASP A 311 -2.35 8.15 -7.80
CA ASP A 311 -3.41 8.80 -7.03
C ASP A 311 -3.69 7.92 -5.80
N LEU A 312 -2.99 8.21 -4.71
CA LEU A 312 -2.65 7.21 -3.72
C LEU A 312 -3.87 6.68 -2.95
N TYR A 313 -4.91 7.51 -2.82
CA TYR A 313 -6.12 7.25 -2.01
C TYR A 313 -7.42 7.46 -2.82
N SER A 314 -7.44 6.98 -4.06
CA SER A 314 -8.53 7.25 -5.02
C SER A 314 -9.91 6.77 -4.57
N GLU A 315 -9.97 5.74 -3.73
CA GLU A 315 -11.23 5.14 -3.27
C GLU A 315 -11.96 6.00 -2.24
N VAL A 316 -11.27 6.97 -1.61
CA VAL A 316 -11.86 7.89 -0.64
C VAL A 316 -11.67 9.35 -1.01
N VAL A 317 -10.44 9.78 -1.33
CA VAL A 317 -10.11 11.18 -1.65
C VAL A 317 -9.36 11.26 -2.99
N PRO A 318 -10.06 11.11 -4.13
CA PRO A 318 -9.44 11.11 -5.44
C PRO A 318 -8.91 12.50 -5.85
N ILE A 319 -7.59 12.67 -5.93
CA ILE A 319 -6.97 13.95 -6.28
C ILE A 319 -7.08 14.23 -7.79
N TRP A 320 -7.20 13.18 -8.61
CA TRP A 320 -7.39 13.32 -10.06
C TRP A 320 -8.62 14.17 -10.41
N GLN A 321 -9.68 14.14 -9.58
CA GLN A 321 -10.90 14.93 -9.80
C GLN A 321 -10.63 16.43 -9.61
N LYS A 322 -9.98 16.79 -8.50
CA LYS A 322 -9.63 18.19 -8.16
C LYS A 322 -8.65 18.80 -9.16
N THR A 323 -7.75 17.98 -9.71
CA THR A 323 -6.66 18.40 -10.61
C THR A 323 -6.99 18.26 -12.09
N HIS A 324 -8.26 17.97 -12.43
CA HIS A 324 -8.71 17.76 -13.80
C HIS A 324 -7.84 16.72 -14.56
N ASN A 325 -7.69 15.54 -13.97
CA ASN A 325 -6.80 14.47 -14.43
C ASN A 325 -5.32 14.89 -14.44
N TYR A 326 -4.85 15.47 -13.33
CA TYR A 326 -3.47 15.95 -13.16
C TYR A 326 -2.96 16.77 -14.34
N PHE A 327 -3.82 17.64 -14.89
CA PHE A 327 -3.48 18.51 -16.01
C PHE A 327 -2.93 17.75 -17.23
N GLY A 328 -3.40 16.53 -17.47
CA GLY A 328 -3.02 15.70 -18.62
C GLY A 328 -1.95 14.64 -18.34
N LYS A 329 -1.36 14.62 -17.14
CA LYS A 329 -0.37 13.59 -16.76
C LYS A 329 -0.99 12.21 -16.65
N ALA A 330 -0.20 11.18 -16.93
CA ALA A 330 -0.62 9.81 -16.72
C ALA A 330 -0.72 9.49 -15.22
N TRP A 331 -1.77 8.77 -14.82
CA TRP A 331 -1.97 8.41 -13.42
C TRP A 331 -2.58 7.01 -13.24
N ILE A 332 -2.43 6.48 -12.03
CA ILE A 332 -2.91 5.16 -11.61
C ILE A 332 -3.92 5.35 -10.47
N TYR A 333 -5.11 4.78 -10.63
CA TYR A 333 -6.13 4.73 -9.58
C TYR A 333 -5.64 3.77 -8.50
N CYS A 334 -5.33 4.25 -7.30
CA CYS A 334 -4.80 3.40 -6.24
C CYS A 334 -5.77 3.27 -5.08
N VAL A 335 -5.79 2.07 -4.48
CA VAL A 335 -6.54 1.77 -3.27
C VAL A 335 -5.56 1.69 -2.10
N LEU A 336 -5.62 2.71 -1.23
CA LEU A 336 -4.78 2.80 -0.03
C LEU A 336 -5.30 1.83 1.02
N HIS A 337 -6.58 1.95 1.39
CA HIS A 337 -7.32 1.10 2.32
C HIS A 337 -6.78 0.98 3.75
N ASN A 338 -5.54 0.53 3.92
CA ASN A 338 -4.91 0.28 5.21
C ASN A 338 -3.84 1.32 5.54
N PHE A 339 -3.84 1.74 6.80
CA PHE A 339 -2.86 2.64 7.40
C PHE A 339 -2.21 1.96 8.60
N GLY A 340 -0.89 2.00 8.68
CA GLY A 340 -0.08 1.48 9.78
C GLY A 340 -0.10 -0.04 9.98
N GLY A 341 -0.61 -0.82 9.03
CA GLY A 341 -0.82 -2.26 9.22
C GLY A 341 -1.88 -2.58 10.28
N ASN A 342 -2.77 -1.64 10.58
CA ASN A 342 -3.78 -1.83 11.63
C ASN A 342 -4.79 -2.91 11.21
N MET A 343 -5.22 -3.71 12.19
CA MET A 343 -6.22 -4.77 12.00
C MET A 343 -7.63 -4.26 12.28
N GLY A 344 -8.61 -4.75 11.52
CA GLY A 344 -10.01 -4.36 11.59
C GLY A 344 -10.72 -4.73 10.29
N LEU A 345 -11.96 -5.21 10.38
CA LEU A 345 -12.76 -5.45 9.17
C LEU A 345 -13.27 -4.11 8.66
N ARG A 346 -12.89 -3.75 7.44
CA ARG A 346 -13.32 -2.54 6.76
C ARG A 346 -13.21 -2.71 5.25
N GLY A 347 -14.09 -2.06 4.51
CA GLY A 347 -13.95 -1.84 3.08
C GLY A 347 -15.14 -1.10 2.51
N ASP A 348 -15.03 -0.77 1.22
CA ASP A 348 -16.09 -0.15 0.43
C ASP A 348 -16.20 -0.88 -0.90
N LEU A 349 -16.64 -2.15 -0.84
CA LEU A 349 -16.71 -3.02 -2.01
C LEU A 349 -17.60 -2.41 -3.11
N PRO A 350 -18.75 -1.75 -2.82
CA PRO A 350 -19.56 -1.08 -3.84
C PRO A 350 -18.80 0.00 -4.62
N THR A 351 -18.07 0.88 -3.93
CA THR A 351 -17.23 1.89 -4.60
C THR A 351 -16.14 1.22 -5.43
N LEU A 352 -15.42 0.23 -4.87
CA LEU A 352 -14.34 -0.46 -5.58
C LEU A 352 -14.82 -1.21 -6.83
N ALA A 353 -16.04 -1.74 -6.82
CA ALA A 353 -16.62 -2.43 -7.95
C ALA A 353 -17.01 -1.51 -9.12
N ALA A 354 -17.15 -0.19 -8.90
CA ALA A 354 -17.69 0.74 -9.88
C ALA A 354 -16.76 1.92 -10.23
N ASP A 355 -16.16 2.57 -9.23
CA ASP A 355 -15.40 3.81 -9.41
C ASP A 355 -14.19 3.68 -10.34
N PRO A 356 -13.40 2.58 -10.34
CA PRO A 356 -12.31 2.41 -11.30
C PRO A 356 -12.75 2.48 -12.77
N VAL A 357 -13.97 1.99 -13.08
CA VAL A 357 -14.54 2.04 -14.44
C VAL A 357 -15.01 3.45 -14.76
N ALA A 358 -15.71 4.11 -13.83
CA ALA A 358 -16.15 5.49 -13.99
C ALA A 358 -14.97 6.46 -14.17
N ALA A 359 -13.93 6.30 -13.35
CA ALA A 359 -12.68 7.06 -13.43
C ALA A 359 -11.99 6.88 -14.78
N ARG A 360 -11.92 5.65 -15.30
CA ARG A 360 -11.34 5.39 -16.63
C ARG A 360 -12.06 6.17 -17.72
N ILE A 361 -13.39 6.15 -17.73
CA ILE A 361 -14.21 6.90 -18.69
C ILE A 361 -13.97 8.41 -18.55
N ALA A 362 -13.97 8.93 -17.32
CA ALA A 362 -13.77 10.35 -17.05
C ALA A 362 -12.34 10.85 -17.33
N SER A 363 -11.35 9.94 -17.34
CA SER A 363 -9.94 10.30 -17.48
C SER A 363 -9.52 10.69 -18.90
N ASN A 364 -10.36 10.39 -19.90
CA ASN A 364 -10.03 10.57 -21.33
C ASN A 364 -8.66 9.98 -21.73
N GLY A 365 -8.29 8.84 -21.14
CA GLY A 365 -7.06 8.10 -21.47
C GLY A 365 -5.84 8.39 -20.58
N THR A 366 -5.96 9.31 -19.62
CA THR A 366 -4.87 9.60 -18.66
C THR A 366 -4.77 8.59 -17.52
N LEU A 367 -5.87 7.88 -17.17
CA LEU A 367 -5.83 6.73 -16.28
C LEU A 367 -5.23 5.54 -17.02
N ILE A 368 -4.03 5.13 -16.61
CA ILE A 368 -3.27 4.06 -17.25
C ILE A 368 -3.17 2.78 -16.42
N GLY A 369 -3.62 2.80 -15.17
CA GLY A 369 -3.45 1.69 -14.25
C GLY A 369 -4.47 1.63 -13.12
N ILE A 370 -4.54 0.46 -12.49
CA ILE A 370 -5.15 0.23 -11.18
C ILE A 370 -4.04 -0.19 -10.22
N GLY A 371 -4.07 0.26 -8.97
CA GLY A 371 -2.98 0.08 -8.02
C GLY A 371 -3.46 -0.28 -6.62
N LEU A 372 -2.56 -0.93 -5.89
CA LEU A 372 -2.70 -1.22 -4.47
C LEU A 372 -1.58 -0.52 -3.71
N THR A 373 -1.93 0.36 -2.77
CA THR A 373 -1.01 1.29 -2.10
C THR A 373 -1.15 1.22 -0.58
N MET A 374 -1.57 0.09 -0.03
CA MET A 374 -1.76 -0.09 1.40
C MET A 374 -0.47 0.04 2.21
N GLU A 375 -0.53 0.71 3.37
CA GLU A 375 0.65 0.82 4.24
C GLU A 375 1.06 -0.53 4.82
N GLY A 376 0.11 -1.44 5.10
CA GLY A 376 0.40 -2.79 5.55
C GLY A 376 -0.52 -3.84 4.92
N ILE A 377 0.00 -5.06 4.79
CA ILE A 377 -0.70 -6.22 4.23
C ILE A 377 -1.15 -7.19 5.35
N PHE A 378 -1.64 -8.38 4.99
CA PHE A 378 -2.20 -9.42 5.90
C PHE A 378 -3.54 -9.07 6.57
N GLN A 379 -4.45 -8.44 5.81
CA GLN A 379 -5.80 -8.15 6.28
C GLN A 379 -6.77 -7.97 5.09
N ASN A 380 -8.08 -8.08 5.35
CA ASN A 380 -9.17 -7.73 4.40
C ASN A 380 -8.97 -8.22 2.94
N TYR A 381 -8.61 -9.49 2.76
CA TYR A 381 -8.28 -10.07 1.43
C TYR A 381 -9.33 -9.79 0.35
N VAL A 382 -10.62 -9.76 0.70
CA VAL A 382 -11.73 -9.47 -0.22
C VAL A 382 -11.61 -8.11 -0.93
N VAL A 383 -11.07 -7.09 -0.24
CA VAL A 383 -10.87 -5.73 -0.78
C VAL A 383 -9.80 -5.74 -1.87
N TYR A 384 -8.71 -6.43 -1.59
CA TYR A 384 -7.55 -6.49 -2.48
C TYR A 384 -7.81 -7.36 -3.70
N ASP A 385 -8.55 -8.47 -3.53
CA ASP A 385 -8.92 -9.34 -4.64
C ASP A 385 -9.81 -8.62 -5.66
N LEU A 386 -10.85 -7.91 -5.18
CA LEU A 386 -11.73 -7.11 -6.02
C LEU A 386 -10.94 -6.02 -6.75
N THR A 387 -10.06 -5.31 -6.06
CA THR A 387 -9.29 -4.20 -6.65
C THR A 387 -8.39 -4.70 -7.79
N LEU A 388 -7.66 -5.80 -7.59
CA LEU A 388 -6.80 -6.38 -8.63
C LEU A 388 -7.60 -6.92 -9.80
N GLN A 389 -8.82 -7.42 -9.56
CA GLN A 389 -9.74 -7.80 -10.63
C GLN A 389 -10.13 -6.60 -11.50
N MET A 390 -10.33 -5.40 -10.94
CA MET A 390 -10.76 -4.21 -11.70
C MET A 390 -9.77 -3.76 -12.79
N ALA A 391 -8.51 -4.23 -12.76
CA ALA A 391 -7.58 -4.02 -13.87
C ALA A 391 -8.00 -4.71 -15.18
N TRP A 392 -8.93 -5.68 -15.09
CA TRP A 392 -9.42 -6.53 -16.17
C TRP A 392 -10.90 -6.30 -16.50
N GLU A 393 -11.56 -5.38 -15.80
CA GLU A 393 -12.99 -5.15 -15.96
C GLU A 393 -13.23 -3.85 -16.73
N ALA A 394 -14.02 -3.96 -17.80
CA ALA A 394 -14.47 -2.82 -18.60
C ALA A 394 -15.79 -2.25 -18.11
N GLN A 395 -16.50 -2.96 -17.24
CA GLN A 395 -17.81 -2.61 -16.68
C GLN A 395 -17.79 -2.81 -15.16
N PRO A 396 -18.68 -2.14 -14.40
CA PRO A 396 -18.78 -2.36 -12.97
C PRO A 396 -19.04 -3.83 -12.64
N VAL A 397 -18.41 -4.32 -11.56
CA VAL A 397 -18.60 -5.70 -11.08
C VAL A 397 -19.89 -5.79 -10.27
N ASP A 398 -20.71 -6.79 -10.56
CA ASP A 398 -21.88 -7.10 -9.73
C ASP A 398 -21.45 -7.89 -8.48
N LEU A 399 -21.56 -7.25 -7.32
CA LEU A 399 -21.17 -7.86 -6.05
C LEU A 399 -22.08 -9.01 -5.60
N ILE A 400 -23.32 -9.06 -6.08
CA ILE A 400 -24.26 -10.14 -5.74
C ILE A 400 -23.80 -11.46 -6.34
N THR A 401 -23.20 -11.42 -7.53
CA THR A 401 -22.63 -12.59 -8.21
C THR A 401 -21.17 -12.81 -7.83
N TRP A 402 -20.38 -11.74 -7.73
CA TRP A 402 -18.94 -11.85 -7.46
C TRP A 402 -18.60 -12.37 -6.06
N LEU A 403 -19.30 -11.89 -5.01
CA LEU A 403 -18.95 -12.26 -3.64
C LEU A 403 -19.12 -13.78 -3.38
N PRO A 404 -20.21 -14.45 -3.80
CA PRO A 404 -20.30 -15.90 -3.74
C PRO A 404 -19.14 -16.63 -4.44
N GLU A 405 -18.67 -16.15 -5.61
CA GLU A 405 -17.54 -16.76 -6.32
C GLU A 405 -16.21 -16.62 -5.56
N PHE A 406 -15.97 -15.43 -4.97
CA PHE A 406 -14.81 -15.18 -4.12
C PHE A 406 -14.80 -16.12 -2.92
N VAL A 407 -15.93 -16.23 -2.22
CA VAL A 407 -16.08 -17.05 -1.02
C VAL A 407 -15.94 -18.54 -1.35
N HIS A 408 -16.55 -19.00 -2.44
CA HIS A 408 -16.41 -20.37 -2.89
C HIS A 408 -14.96 -20.70 -3.29
N SER A 409 -14.27 -19.78 -3.95
CA SER A 409 -12.84 -19.95 -4.28
C SER A 409 -11.94 -19.94 -3.04
N ARG A 410 -12.38 -19.29 -1.96
CA ARG A 410 -11.66 -19.22 -0.69
C ARG A 410 -11.84 -20.48 0.14
N TYR A 411 -13.05 -21.04 0.22
CA TYR A 411 -13.37 -22.13 1.14
C TYR A 411 -13.61 -23.49 0.48
N HIS A 412 -13.85 -23.52 -0.84
CA HIS A 412 -14.13 -24.72 -1.64
C HIS A 412 -15.40 -25.49 -1.22
N ILE A 413 -16.23 -24.90 -0.35
CA ILE A 413 -17.41 -25.52 0.23
C ILE A 413 -18.57 -24.53 0.14
N ASP A 414 -19.68 -24.99 -0.42
CA ASP A 414 -20.93 -24.25 -0.47
C ASP A 414 -21.74 -24.49 0.80
N ASP A 415 -21.80 -23.49 1.67
CA ASP A 415 -22.57 -23.52 2.91
C ASP A 415 -23.48 -22.29 3.02
N ALA A 416 -24.74 -22.48 3.46
CA ALA A 416 -25.71 -21.40 3.56
C ALA A 416 -25.33 -20.37 4.65
N ASN A 417 -24.74 -20.82 5.76
CA ASN A 417 -24.28 -19.95 6.83
C ASN A 417 -23.08 -19.12 6.39
N VAL A 418 -22.15 -19.71 5.62
CA VAL A 418 -21.05 -18.97 4.97
C VAL A 418 -21.60 -17.85 4.07
N LYS A 419 -22.57 -18.15 3.19
CA LYS A 419 -23.18 -17.17 2.30
C LYS A 419 -23.84 -16.04 3.09
N HIS A 420 -24.57 -16.41 4.16
CA HIS A 420 -25.20 -15.45 5.05
C HIS A 420 -24.17 -14.54 5.73
N THR A 421 -23.10 -15.10 6.31
CA THR A 421 -21.98 -14.34 6.89
C THR A 421 -21.46 -13.28 5.94
N TRP A 422 -21.05 -13.67 4.73
CA TRP A 422 -20.41 -12.75 3.80
C TRP A 422 -21.37 -11.70 3.25
N THR A 423 -22.65 -12.03 3.05
CA THR A 423 -23.67 -11.03 2.69
C THR A 423 -23.89 -10.02 3.82
N THR A 424 -23.91 -10.48 5.08
CA THR A 424 -24.03 -9.60 6.24
C THR A 424 -22.80 -8.70 6.41
N LEU A 425 -21.58 -9.21 6.18
CA LEU A 425 -20.35 -8.42 6.22
C LEU A 425 -20.32 -7.39 5.06
N LEU A 426 -20.75 -7.80 3.86
CA LEU A 426 -20.91 -6.89 2.72
C LEU A 426 -21.84 -5.72 3.07
N GLN A 427 -22.95 -5.97 3.76
CA GLN A 427 -23.92 -4.92 4.13
C GLN A 427 -23.48 -4.06 5.33
N SER A 428 -22.37 -4.39 5.99
CA SER A 428 -21.89 -3.71 7.20
C SER A 428 -20.46 -3.19 7.04
N VAL A 429 -19.46 -3.95 7.50
CA VAL A 429 -18.05 -3.55 7.56
C VAL A 429 -17.43 -3.32 6.18
N TYR A 430 -17.97 -3.95 5.13
CA TYR A 430 -17.48 -3.82 3.75
C TYR A 430 -18.32 -2.88 2.87
N ASN A 431 -19.22 -2.10 3.47
CA ASN A 431 -20.00 -1.03 2.83
C ASN A 431 -19.87 0.28 3.60
N VAL A 432 -18.62 0.64 3.93
CA VAL A 432 -18.28 1.89 4.63
C VAL A 432 -17.92 2.95 3.58
N THR A 433 -18.94 3.59 3.02
CA THR A 433 -18.78 4.41 1.81
C THR A 433 -17.93 5.65 2.02
N LYS A 434 -16.78 5.73 1.34
CA LYS A 434 -15.89 6.91 1.26
C LYS A 434 -15.61 7.62 2.59
N VAL A 435 -15.54 6.87 3.70
CA VAL A 435 -15.19 7.43 5.00
C VAL A 435 -13.69 7.70 5.03
N PHE A 436 -13.28 8.90 5.46
CA PHE A 436 -11.85 9.22 5.59
C PHE A 436 -11.15 8.32 6.62
N GLY A 437 -9.87 8.02 6.38
CA GLY A 437 -9.07 7.23 7.32
C GLY A 437 -9.08 5.70 7.16
N GLY A 438 -8.26 5.03 7.99
CA GLY A 438 -8.05 3.57 7.95
C GLY A 438 -9.09 2.76 8.73
N VAL A 439 -8.81 1.47 8.93
CA VAL A 439 -9.67 0.57 9.73
C VAL A 439 -10.03 1.17 11.10
N THR A 440 -11.26 0.93 11.57
CA THR A 440 -11.67 1.37 12.91
C THR A 440 -10.84 0.65 13.96
N LYS A 441 -10.11 1.41 14.79
CA LYS A 441 -9.22 0.85 15.82
C LYS A 441 -10.02 0.21 16.94
N SER A 442 -9.54 -0.93 17.41
CA SER A 442 -10.07 -1.55 18.62
C SER A 442 -9.72 -0.70 19.85
N LEU A 443 -10.66 -0.54 20.79
CA LEU A 443 -10.36 0.13 22.06
C LEU A 443 -9.28 -0.61 22.86
N ALA A 444 -9.07 -1.91 22.60
CA ALA A 444 -8.02 -2.71 23.23
C ALA A 444 -6.60 -2.24 22.86
N THR A 445 -6.43 -1.54 21.74
CA THR A 445 -5.12 -1.08 21.25
C THR A 445 -4.85 0.40 21.59
N ILE A 446 -5.72 1.03 22.38
CA ILE A 446 -5.60 2.44 22.77
C ILE A 446 -5.17 2.51 24.23
N ARG A 447 -4.27 3.46 24.57
CA ARG A 447 -3.89 3.72 25.96
C ARG A 447 -5.15 4.14 26.74
N PRO A 448 -5.50 3.47 27.86
CA PRO A 448 -6.74 3.76 28.57
C PRO A 448 -6.86 5.22 29.05
N HIS A 449 -7.97 5.88 28.70
CA HIS A 449 -8.39 7.18 29.23
C HIS A 449 -9.91 7.38 29.03
N TRP A 450 -10.50 8.50 29.48
CA TRP A 450 -11.90 8.85 29.16
C TRP A 450 -12.02 9.44 27.76
N LYS A 451 -13.17 9.30 27.08
CA LYS A 451 -13.35 9.72 25.67
C LYS A 451 -12.50 8.92 24.67
N MET A 452 -12.42 7.60 24.84
CA MET A 452 -11.73 6.72 23.88
C MET A 452 -12.54 6.46 22.61
N VAL A 453 -13.84 6.78 22.59
CA VAL A 453 -14.68 6.73 21.38
C VAL A 453 -14.50 8.02 20.60
N GLN A 454 -13.80 7.93 19.47
CA GLN A 454 -13.39 9.08 18.67
C GLN A 454 -13.60 8.82 17.18
N ASP A 455 -13.96 9.89 16.47
CA ASP A 455 -14.04 9.94 15.01
C ASP A 455 -12.70 10.44 14.42
N GLY A 456 -12.56 10.42 13.09
CA GLY A 456 -11.41 10.97 12.37
C GLY A 456 -10.52 9.93 11.69
N PHE A 457 -9.31 10.35 11.29
CA PHE A 457 -8.42 9.60 10.38
C PHE A 457 -8.10 8.16 10.85
N MET A 458 -7.96 7.93 12.15
CA MET A 458 -7.77 6.60 12.72
C MET A 458 -8.69 6.40 13.92
N GLY A 459 -9.99 6.63 13.70
CA GLY A 459 -11.02 6.61 14.72
C GLY A 459 -11.27 5.23 15.33
N THR A 460 -11.90 5.25 16.50
CA THR A 460 -12.39 4.06 17.24
C THR A 460 -13.91 3.94 17.21
N LYS A 461 -14.60 4.98 16.72
CA LYS A 461 -16.04 5.01 16.52
C LYS A 461 -16.43 4.11 15.35
N ILE A 462 -17.26 3.11 15.63
CA ILE A 462 -17.86 2.26 14.60
C ILE A 462 -18.96 3.03 13.85
N VAL A 463 -19.02 2.85 12.52
CA VAL A 463 -20.00 3.50 11.62
C VAL A 463 -21.03 2.53 11.05
N TYR A 464 -21.00 1.28 11.51
CA TYR A 464 -21.93 0.20 11.15
C TYR A 464 -22.62 -0.34 12.40
N ASP A 465 -23.67 -1.14 12.22
CA ASP A 465 -24.33 -1.82 13.33
C ASP A 465 -23.50 -3.03 13.79
N ALA A 466 -22.91 -2.93 14.98
CA ALA A 466 -22.16 -4.01 15.65
C ALA A 466 -22.94 -5.33 15.72
N LYS A 467 -24.28 -5.31 15.75
CA LYS A 467 -25.08 -6.54 15.75
C LYS A 467 -24.89 -7.35 14.48
N GLN A 468 -24.68 -6.70 13.33
CA GLN A 468 -24.45 -7.38 12.06
C GLN A 468 -23.17 -8.22 12.10
N VAL A 469 -22.10 -7.71 12.70
CA VAL A 469 -20.85 -8.47 12.89
C VAL A 469 -21.07 -9.67 13.80
N VAL A 470 -21.86 -9.52 14.87
CA VAL A 470 -22.20 -10.66 15.76
C VAL A 470 -23.05 -11.71 15.04
N VAL A 471 -24.00 -11.31 14.19
CA VAL A 471 -24.80 -12.22 13.36
C VAL A 471 -23.91 -12.96 12.36
N ALA A 472 -23.03 -12.23 11.66
CA ALA A 472 -22.07 -12.81 10.73
C ALA A 472 -21.13 -13.80 11.43
N TRP A 473 -20.64 -13.46 12.62
CA TRP A 473 -19.80 -14.31 13.46
C TRP A 473 -20.50 -15.60 13.87
N ARG A 474 -21.73 -15.52 14.44
CA ARG A 474 -22.50 -16.70 14.84
C ARG A 474 -22.76 -17.63 13.64
N SER A 475 -23.12 -17.05 12.50
CA SER A 475 -23.34 -17.80 11.26
C SER A 475 -22.05 -18.48 10.79
N LEU A 476 -20.92 -17.77 10.83
CA LEU A 476 -19.65 -18.34 10.39
C LEU A 476 -19.24 -19.52 11.29
N VAL A 477 -19.39 -19.40 12.61
CA VAL A 477 -19.14 -20.51 13.55
C VAL A 477 -20.10 -21.68 13.31
N ALA A 478 -21.38 -21.40 13.04
CA ALA A 478 -22.38 -22.41 12.72
C ALA A 478 -22.04 -23.18 11.43
N ALA A 479 -21.41 -22.52 10.45
CA ALA A 479 -20.95 -23.15 9.22
C ALA A 479 -20.00 -24.33 9.47
N GLY A 480 -19.06 -24.19 10.43
CA GLY A 480 -18.17 -25.28 10.81
C GLY A 480 -18.90 -26.46 11.49
N THR A 481 -20.16 -26.30 11.86
CA THR A 481 -21.01 -27.38 12.38
C THR A 481 -21.88 -27.99 11.27
N SER A 482 -22.45 -27.17 10.37
CA SER A 482 -23.22 -27.65 9.22
C SER A 482 -22.37 -28.32 8.14
N SER A 483 -21.13 -27.84 7.95
CA SER A 483 -20.15 -28.36 7.01
C SER A 483 -18.80 -28.57 7.73
N PRO A 484 -18.62 -29.70 8.46
CA PRO A 484 -17.43 -29.94 9.28
C PRO A 484 -16.09 -29.86 8.53
N GLU A 485 -16.08 -30.13 7.23
CA GLU A 485 -14.90 -30.05 6.36
C GLU A 485 -14.30 -28.65 6.32
N LEU A 486 -15.09 -27.59 6.55
CA LEU A 486 -14.59 -26.21 6.66
C LEU A 486 -13.52 -26.07 7.74
N LYS A 487 -13.57 -26.87 8.81
CA LYS A 487 -12.58 -26.84 9.90
C LYS A 487 -11.18 -27.33 9.46
N LEU A 488 -11.06 -27.91 8.26
CA LEU A 488 -9.80 -28.31 7.65
C LEU A 488 -9.28 -27.28 6.64
N VAL A 489 -10.01 -26.19 6.43
CA VAL A 489 -9.69 -25.15 5.44
C VAL A 489 -9.07 -23.95 6.16
N ASP A 490 -7.77 -23.73 5.95
CA ASP A 490 -7.00 -22.70 6.66
C ASP A 490 -7.56 -21.29 6.47
N THR A 491 -7.99 -20.94 5.25
CA THR A 491 -8.60 -19.65 4.93
C THR A 491 -9.92 -19.42 5.66
N TYR A 492 -10.71 -20.48 5.89
CA TYR A 492 -11.92 -20.42 6.71
C TYR A 492 -11.55 -20.22 8.18
N LEU A 493 -10.55 -20.94 8.69
CA LEU A 493 -10.09 -20.77 10.08
C LEU A 493 -9.55 -19.35 10.31
N HIS A 494 -8.81 -18.80 9.35
CA HIS A 494 -8.35 -17.41 9.37
C HIS A 494 -9.53 -16.45 9.51
N ASP A 495 -10.54 -16.57 8.65
CA ASP A 495 -11.69 -15.65 8.66
C ASP A 495 -12.56 -15.82 9.92
N VAL A 496 -12.67 -17.04 10.46
CA VAL A 496 -13.30 -17.28 11.77
C VAL A 496 -12.58 -16.49 12.85
N VAL A 497 -11.24 -16.50 12.86
CA VAL A 497 -10.44 -15.74 13.84
C VAL A 497 -10.64 -14.23 13.65
N ASP A 498 -10.56 -13.71 12.42
CA ASP A 498 -10.67 -12.28 12.18
C ASP A 498 -12.08 -11.73 12.46
N VAL A 499 -13.13 -12.46 12.07
CA VAL A 499 -14.52 -12.10 12.39
C VAL A 499 -14.79 -12.22 13.89
N THR A 500 -14.23 -13.22 14.58
CA THR A 500 -14.30 -13.31 16.05
C THR A 500 -13.61 -12.13 16.72
N ARG A 501 -12.40 -11.77 16.27
CA ARG A 501 -11.65 -10.60 16.76
C ARG A 501 -12.47 -9.33 16.58
N GLN A 502 -13.13 -9.16 15.43
CA GLN A 502 -13.98 -7.99 15.19
C GLN A 502 -15.19 -7.97 16.11
N ALA A 503 -15.91 -9.09 16.27
CA ALA A 503 -17.05 -9.18 17.17
C ALA A 503 -16.66 -8.83 18.62
N LEU A 504 -15.52 -9.32 19.11
CA LEU A 504 -14.99 -8.98 20.43
C LEU A 504 -14.61 -7.50 20.55
N SER A 505 -14.03 -6.92 19.49
CA SER A 505 -13.71 -5.49 19.44
C SER A 505 -14.97 -4.62 19.53
N ASP A 506 -16.01 -4.99 18.80
CA ASP A 506 -17.29 -4.27 18.79
C ASP A 506 -18.03 -4.42 20.12
N LEU A 507 -17.95 -5.59 20.75
CA LEU A 507 -18.44 -5.82 22.11
C LEU A 507 -17.73 -4.92 23.12
N LEU A 508 -16.40 -4.85 23.07
CA LEU A 508 -15.61 -3.97 23.94
C LEU A 508 -16.03 -2.51 23.75
N TYR A 509 -16.25 -2.08 22.51
CA TYR A 509 -16.77 -0.76 22.19
C TYR A 509 -18.12 -0.49 22.89
N LYS A 510 -19.08 -1.42 22.79
CA LYS A 510 -20.40 -1.26 23.44
C LYS A 510 -20.31 -1.28 24.97
N HIS A 511 -19.47 -2.14 25.54
CA HIS A 511 -19.22 -2.17 26.99
C HIS A 511 -18.56 -0.88 27.48
N TYR A 512 -17.60 -0.33 26.74
CA TYR A 512 -16.97 0.95 27.08
C TYR A 512 -17.99 2.08 27.08
N GLN A 513 -18.86 2.18 26.07
CA GLN A 513 -19.91 3.19 26.04
C GLN A 513 -20.87 3.07 27.23
N ALA A 514 -21.18 1.84 27.68
CA ALA A 514 -21.99 1.63 28.88
C ALA A 514 -21.24 2.06 30.14
N LEU A 515 -19.97 1.68 30.27
CA LEU A 515 -19.10 2.08 31.38
C LEU A 515 -18.97 3.59 31.51
N GLU A 516 -18.75 4.30 30.39
CA GLU A 516 -18.64 5.76 30.37
C GLU A 516 -19.95 6.44 30.81
N ARG A 517 -21.11 5.94 30.35
CA ARG A 517 -22.43 6.41 30.83
C ARG A 517 -22.62 6.15 32.32
N ASP A 518 -22.31 4.94 32.80
CA ASP A 518 -22.50 4.55 34.21
C ASP A 518 -21.61 5.38 35.14
N PHE A 519 -20.36 5.67 34.71
CA PHE A 519 -19.41 6.48 35.46
C PHE A 519 -19.81 7.95 35.56
N HIS A 520 -20.37 8.53 34.49
CA HIS A 520 -20.82 9.93 34.47
C HIS A 520 -22.22 10.15 35.05
N ASN A 521 -22.97 9.08 35.33
CA ASN A 521 -24.22 9.16 36.07
C ASN A 521 -23.92 9.03 37.58
N ASP A 522 -23.99 10.16 38.32
CA ASP A 522 -23.67 10.33 39.77
C ASP A 522 -24.46 9.44 40.76
N HIS A 523 -25.24 8.46 40.29
CA HIS A 523 -26.11 7.61 41.10
C HIS A 523 -25.85 6.11 40.93
N THR A 524 -24.82 5.69 40.17
CA THR A 524 -24.48 4.27 40.01
C THR A 524 -23.52 3.81 41.12
N PRO A 525 -23.90 2.87 42.02
CA PRO A 525 -22.99 2.33 43.01
C PRO A 525 -21.80 1.64 42.32
N LEU A 526 -20.57 1.87 42.80
CA LEU A 526 -19.33 1.30 42.21
C LEU A 526 -19.38 -0.23 41.98
N LYS A 527 -20.14 -0.96 42.80
CA LYS A 527 -20.35 -2.40 42.68
C LYS A 527 -21.16 -2.80 41.44
N GLN A 528 -22.00 -1.90 40.92
CA GLN A 528 -22.83 -2.12 39.72
C GLN A 528 -22.09 -1.79 38.41
N VAL A 529 -21.10 -0.89 38.46
CA VAL A 529 -20.24 -0.51 37.31
C VAL A 529 -19.39 -1.70 36.82
N GLY A 530 -19.07 -2.66 37.71
CA GLY A 530 -18.38 -3.90 37.34
C GLY A 530 -19.31 -5.04 36.87
N SER A 531 -20.58 -5.04 37.28
CA SER A 531 -21.56 -6.10 36.97
C SER A 531 -22.36 -5.86 35.69
N SER A 532 -22.41 -4.63 35.16
CA SER A 532 -23.02 -4.32 33.84
C SER A 532 -22.33 -5.04 32.67
N ARG A 533 -21.18 -5.71 32.91
CA ARG A 533 -20.58 -6.71 32.01
C ARG A 533 -21.51 -7.87 31.65
N GLN A 534 -22.48 -8.22 32.51
CA GLN A 534 -23.37 -9.37 32.29
C GLN A 534 -24.65 -9.04 31.50
N ASN A 535 -25.03 -7.76 31.38
CA ASN A 535 -26.37 -7.38 30.89
C ASN A 535 -26.40 -6.77 29.47
N ILE A 536 -25.28 -6.70 28.75
CA ILE A 536 -25.31 -6.41 27.31
C ILE A 536 -25.66 -7.71 26.58
N HIS A 537 -26.92 -8.14 26.72
CA HIS A 537 -27.49 -9.12 25.83
C HIS A 537 -27.58 -8.48 24.44
N ILE A 538 -26.60 -8.78 23.59
CA ILE A 538 -26.80 -8.73 22.15
C ILE A 538 -27.62 -9.96 21.77
N SER A 539 -28.89 -9.95 22.20
CA SER A 539 -29.93 -10.83 21.66
C SER A 539 -30.16 -10.46 20.21
#